data_AF-A0A2G5TSF7-F1
#
_entry.id   AF-A0A2G5TSF7-F1
#
_cell.length_a   1.000
_cell.length_b   1.000
_cell.length_c   1.000
_cell.angle_alpha   90.00
_cell.angle_beta   90.00
_cell.angle_gamma   90.00
#
_symmetry.space_group_name_H-M   'P 1'
#
loop_
_entity.id
_entity.type
_entity.pdbx_description
1 polymer ?
#
loop_
_entity_poly.entity_id
_entity_poly.type
_entity_poly.pdbx_seq_one_letter_code
_entity_poly.pdbx_strand_id
1 'polypeptide(L)'
;MLAELVRQAGIHVTDPKVILNGMTIITAEFKYKKQKLHFRDSMQFLKMGLAKMPEAFELTVEVKGFVPHLYNHPDNYDRVLDTLPNKEYYIPEFMRPDVREEFEE
;
A
#
# COMPACT_ATOMS: atom_id res chain seq x y z
N MET A 1 0.32 -15.48 3.96
CA MET A 1 0.15 -14.63 5.16
C MET A 1 -0.85 -15.22 6.15
N LEU A 2 -2.13 -15.42 5.81
CA LEU A 2 -3.13 -15.91 6.78
C LEU A 2 -2.92 -17.37 7.22
N ALA A 3 -2.57 -18.25 6.27
CA ALA A 3 -2.18 -19.62 6.60
C ALA A 3 -0.94 -19.68 7.52
N GLU A 4 -0.02 -18.72 7.36
CA GLU A 4 1.18 -18.61 8.22
C GLU A 4 0.82 -18.13 9.62
N LEU A 5 -0.10 -17.17 9.76
CA LEU A 5 -0.62 -16.74 11.06
C LEU A 5 -1.32 -17.89 11.80
N VAL A 6 -2.12 -18.69 11.09
CA VAL A 6 -2.76 -19.89 11.64
C VAL A 6 -1.72 -20.93 12.05
N ARG A 7 -0.69 -21.15 11.22
CA ARG A 7 0.43 -22.07 11.52
C ARG A 7 1.18 -21.65 12.79
N GLN A 8 1.49 -20.36 12.94
CA GLN A 8 2.21 -19.83 14.10
C GLN A 8 1.36 -19.83 15.39
N ALA A 9 0.04 -19.73 15.27
CA ALA A 9 -0.87 -19.71 16.43
C ALA A 9 -1.05 -21.10 17.08
N GLY A 10 -0.81 -22.20 16.35
CA GLY A 10 -0.88 -23.56 16.86
C GLY A 10 -2.20 -23.89 17.56
N ILE A 11 -2.13 -24.55 18.73
CA ILE A 11 -3.30 -24.99 19.54
C ILE A 11 -4.14 -23.84 20.15
N HIS A 12 -3.71 -22.58 20.01
CA HIS A 12 -4.41 -21.41 20.56
C HIS A 12 -5.18 -20.64 19.48
N VAL A 13 -5.36 -21.22 18.30
CA VAL A 13 -6.05 -20.58 17.19
C VAL A 13 -7.56 -20.57 17.46
N THR A 14 -8.15 -19.38 17.40
CA THR A 14 -9.61 -19.25 17.22
C THR A 14 -9.89 -19.02 15.75
N ASP A 15 -10.99 -19.55 15.24
CA ASP A 15 -11.40 -19.31 13.86
C ASP A 15 -11.41 -17.81 13.55
N PRO A 16 -10.72 -17.37 12.49
CA PRO A 16 -10.66 -15.97 12.14
C PRO A 16 -12.02 -15.49 11.64
N LYS A 17 -12.40 -14.27 12.04
CA LYS A 17 -13.58 -13.62 11.47
C LYS A 17 -13.15 -12.90 10.19
N VAL A 18 -13.63 -13.36 9.05
CA VAL A 18 -13.25 -12.83 7.74
C VAL A 18 -14.46 -12.25 7.04
N ILE A 19 -14.31 -11.05 6.47
CA ILE A 19 -15.29 -10.40 5.58
C ILE A 19 -14.67 -10.33 4.19
N LEU A 20 -15.42 -10.82 3.22
CA LEU A 20 -15.00 -10.93 1.82
C LEU A 20 -15.85 -10.03 0.92
N ASN A 21 -15.23 -9.55 -0.17
CA ASN A 21 -15.91 -9.02 -1.34
C ASN A 21 -15.54 -9.90 -2.54
N GLY A 22 -16.42 -10.84 -2.89
CA GLY A 22 -16.08 -11.92 -3.81
C GLY A 22 -14.91 -12.76 -3.28
N MET A 23 -13.81 -12.80 -4.02
CA MET A 23 -12.59 -13.53 -3.62
C MET A 23 -11.60 -12.66 -2.83
N THR A 24 -11.89 -11.38 -2.63
CA THR A 24 -10.98 -10.44 -1.97
C THR A 24 -11.31 -10.31 -0.49
N ILE A 25 -10.28 -10.32 0.35
CA ILE A 25 -10.44 -10.13 1.80
C ILE A 25 -10.51 -8.64 2.10
N ILE A 26 -11.65 -8.17 2.58
CA ILE A 26 -11.81 -6.78 3.05
C ILE A 26 -11.22 -6.65 4.47
N THR A 27 -11.48 -7.66 5.29
CA THR A 27 -11.20 -7.62 6.73
C THR A 27 -10.96 -9.03 7.22
N ALA A 28 -9.95 -9.21 8.05
CA ALA A 28 -9.78 -10.44 8.81
C ALA A 28 -9.38 -10.10 10.26
N GLU A 29 -10.00 -10.77 11.22
CA GLU A 29 -9.70 -10.64 12.64
C GLU A 29 -9.20 -11.96 13.18
N PHE A 30 -8.02 -11.93 13.79
CA PHE A 30 -7.40 -13.07 14.43
C PHE A 30 -7.28 -12.81 15.92
N LYS A 31 -7.57 -13.82 16.72
CA LYS A 31 -7.22 -13.81 18.14
C LYS A 31 -6.18 -14.89 18.37
N TYR A 32 -5.12 -14.51 19.07
CA TYR A 32 -4.08 -15.42 19.51
C TYR A 32 -3.78 -15.14 20.97
N LYS A 33 -4.08 -16.11 21.84
CA LYS A 33 -4.00 -15.94 23.31
C LYS A 33 -4.78 -14.69 23.75
N LYS A 34 -4.11 -13.67 24.28
CA LYS A 34 -4.70 -12.39 24.71
C LYS A 34 -4.61 -11.29 23.65
N GLN A 35 -4.00 -11.56 22.50
CA GLN A 35 -3.76 -10.57 21.45
C GLN A 35 -4.83 -10.67 20.35
N LYS A 36 -5.09 -9.53 19.71
CA LYS A 36 -5.96 -9.43 18.53
C LYS A 36 -5.18 -8.78 17.40
N LEU A 37 -5.26 -9.37 16.22
CA LEU A 37 -4.71 -8.81 14.98
C LEU A 37 -5.87 -8.46 14.06
N HIS A 38 -5.88 -7.23 13.57
CA HIS A 38 -6.84 -6.75 12.60
C HIS A 38 -6.13 -6.51 11.27
N PHE A 39 -6.50 -7.30 10.26
CA PHE A 39 -6.19 -7.00 8.87
C PHE A 39 -7.36 -6.21 8.28
N ARG A 40 -7.06 -5.13 7.58
CA ARG A 40 -8.00 -4.26 6.88
C ARG A 40 -7.39 -3.87 5.53
N ASP A 41 -8.11 -4.11 4.44
CA ASP A 41 -7.71 -3.64 3.11
C ASP A 41 -8.37 -2.30 2.83
N SER A 42 -7.60 -1.21 2.94
CA SER A 42 -8.10 0.14 2.69
C SER A 42 -8.61 0.35 1.27
N MET A 43 -8.13 -0.39 0.27
CA MET A 43 -8.56 -0.23 -1.13
C MET A 43 -9.98 -0.74 -1.36
N GLN A 44 -10.43 -1.71 -0.57
CA GLN A 44 -11.82 -2.17 -0.59
C GLN A 44 -12.79 -1.18 0.08
N PHE A 45 -12.31 -0.39 1.04
CA PHE A 45 -13.10 0.64 1.72
C PHE A 45 -13.08 1.98 0.98
N LEU A 46 -11.92 2.37 0.45
CA LEU A 46 -11.64 3.64 -0.22
C LEU A 46 -11.11 3.32 -1.62
N LYS A 47 -12.03 3.21 -2.60
CA LYS A 47 -11.70 2.87 -4.00
C LYS A 47 -11.11 4.07 -4.75
N MET A 48 -10.02 4.62 -4.26
CA MET A 48 -9.31 5.77 -4.83
C MET A 48 -7.80 5.64 -4.63
N GLY A 49 -7.02 6.34 -5.46
CA GLY A 49 -5.57 6.44 -5.26
C GLY A 49 -5.24 7.28 -4.03
N LEU A 50 -4.13 6.98 -3.35
CA LEU A 50 -3.72 7.70 -2.14
C LEU A 50 -3.55 9.22 -2.36
N ALA A 51 -3.11 9.65 -3.55
CA ALA A 51 -2.98 11.08 -3.88
C ALA A 51 -4.34 11.83 -3.88
N LYS A 52 -5.45 11.11 -4.07
CA LYS A 52 -6.82 11.67 -4.04
C LYS A 52 -7.42 11.73 -2.64
N MET A 53 -6.75 11.16 -1.65
CA MET A 53 -7.27 11.12 -0.28
C MET A 53 -7.46 12.52 0.31
N PRO A 54 -6.49 13.46 0.25
CA PRO A 54 -6.71 14.81 0.79
C PRO A 54 -7.92 15.52 0.17
N GLU A 55 -8.06 15.48 -1.16
CA GLU A 55 -9.19 16.05 -1.91
C GLU A 55 -10.52 15.45 -1.46
N ALA A 56 -10.62 14.12 -1.36
CA ALA A 56 -11.85 13.42 -1.00
C ALA A 56 -12.34 13.71 0.44
N PHE A 57 -11.46 14.19 1.31
CA PHE A 57 -11.78 14.55 2.70
C PHE A 57 -11.69 16.06 2.96
N GLU A 58 -11.58 16.88 1.92
CA GLU A 58 -11.46 18.35 2.00
C GLU A 58 -10.30 18.80 2.92
N LEU A 59 -9.19 18.05 2.87
CA LEU A 59 -8.00 18.31 3.68
C LEU A 59 -6.96 19.10 2.88
N THR A 60 -6.48 20.19 3.45
CA THR A 60 -5.38 20.99 2.89
C THR A 60 -4.03 20.49 3.41
N VAL A 61 -3.66 19.27 3.01
CA VAL A 61 -2.40 18.61 3.40
C VAL A 61 -1.61 18.15 2.18
N GLU A 62 -0.33 17.83 2.36
CA GLU A 62 0.51 17.28 1.30
C GLU A 62 -0.09 16.00 0.70
N VAL A 63 -0.06 15.91 -0.62
CA VAL A 63 -0.50 14.73 -1.37
C VAL A 63 0.65 13.75 -1.56
N LYS A 64 0.30 12.48 -1.75
CA LYS A 64 1.29 11.45 -2.08
C LYS A 64 1.97 11.80 -3.42
N GLY A 65 3.28 12.01 -3.39
CA GLY A 65 4.09 12.21 -4.59
C GLY A 65 4.33 10.96 -5.45
N PHE A 66 5.12 11.15 -6.49
CA PHE A 66 5.54 10.12 -7.44
C PHE A 66 6.59 9.18 -6.83
N VAL A 67 6.54 7.90 -7.21
CA VAL A 67 7.42 6.87 -6.65
C VAL A 67 8.39 6.39 -7.74
N PRO A 68 9.71 6.38 -7.48
CA PRO A 68 10.70 5.92 -8.45
C PRO A 68 10.73 4.39 -8.49
N HIS A 69 9.78 3.79 -9.19
CA HIS A 69 9.55 2.35 -9.23
C HIS A 69 10.78 1.51 -9.59
N LEU A 70 11.70 2.04 -10.41
CA LEU A 70 12.90 1.32 -10.86
C LEU A 70 14.14 1.61 -10.00
N TYR A 71 14.07 2.51 -9.03
CA TYR A 71 15.27 2.93 -8.29
C TYR A 71 15.75 1.88 -7.28
N ASN A 72 14.85 1.03 -6.77
CA ASN A 72 15.15 -0.01 -5.80
C ASN A 72 15.91 -1.21 -6.43
N HIS A 73 17.15 -0.97 -6.84
CA HIS A 73 18.08 -1.96 -7.42
C HIS A 73 19.37 -2.04 -6.59
N PRO A 74 20.01 -3.23 -6.46
CA PRO A 74 21.25 -3.39 -5.68
C PRO A 74 22.34 -2.37 -5.95
N ASP A 75 22.49 -1.93 -7.20
CA ASP A 75 23.49 -0.91 -7.58
C ASP A 75 23.26 0.45 -6.90
N ASN A 76 22.03 0.71 -6.44
CA ASN A 76 21.61 1.94 -5.77
C ASN A 76 21.47 1.76 -4.25
N TYR A 77 21.67 0.56 -3.71
CA TYR A 77 21.62 0.36 -2.26
C TYR A 77 22.73 1.16 -1.58
N ASP A 78 22.43 1.70 -0.39
CA ASP A 78 23.31 2.55 0.42
C ASP A 78 23.76 3.87 -0.23
N ARG A 79 23.21 4.25 -1.39
CA ARG A 79 23.46 5.56 -1.99
C ARG A 79 22.70 6.64 -1.24
N VAL A 80 23.43 7.66 -0.80
CA VAL A 80 22.85 8.92 -0.34
C VAL A 80 22.63 9.80 -1.56
N LEU A 81 21.40 10.28 -1.72
CA LEU A 81 21.02 11.17 -2.80
C LEU A 81 20.89 12.61 -2.30
N ASP A 82 21.51 13.55 -3.00
CA ASP A 82 21.34 14.99 -2.76
C ASP A 82 20.02 15.52 -3.34
N THR A 83 19.46 14.82 -4.34
CA THR A 83 18.21 15.16 -5.03
C THR A 83 17.37 13.92 -5.32
N LEU A 84 16.14 14.09 -5.81
CA LEU A 84 15.34 12.96 -6.28
C LEU A 84 16.03 12.20 -7.43
N PRO A 85 15.75 10.90 -7.61
CA PRO A 85 16.22 10.13 -8.76
C PRO A 85 15.83 10.76 -10.10
N ASN A 86 16.56 10.39 -11.16
CA ASN A 86 16.20 10.77 -12.52
C ASN A 86 14.78 10.29 -12.88
N LYS A 87 14.06 11.07 -13.68
CA LYS A 87 12.71 10.75 -14.19
C LYS A 87 12.57 9.36 -14.82
N GLU A 88 13.64 8.82 -15.41
CA GLU A 88 13.66 7.48 -15.98
C GLU A 88 13.34 6.39 -14.94
N TYR A 89 13.62 6.63 -13.65
CA TYR A 89 13.29 5.70 -12.58
C TYR A 89 11.79 5.65 -12.23
N TYR A 90 10.98 6.56 -12.76
CA TYR A 90 9.55 6.71 -12.47
C TYR A 90 8.65 6.11 -13.54
N ILE A 91 9.22 5.65 -14.66
CA ILE A 91 8.51 5.01 -15.78
C ILE A 91 7.36 5.88 -16.34
N PRO A 92 7.63 7.16 -16.68
CA PRO A 92 6.60 8.14 -17.08
C PRO A 92 5.76 7.66 -18.27
N GLU A 93 6.32 6.84 -19.16
CA GLU A 93 5.64 6.31 -20.35
C GLU A 93 4.42 5.42 -20.04
N PHE A 94 4.31 4.87 -18.83
CA PHE A 94 3.11 4.12 -18.39
C PHE A 94 2.21 4.91 -17.45
N MET A 95 2.55 6.16 -17.11
CA MET A 95 1.63 7.05 -16.39
C MET A 95 0.42 7.39 -17.28
N ARG A 96 -0.73 7.59 -16.64
CA ARG A 96 -1.90 8.16 -17.32
C ARG A 96 -1.56 9.57 -17.84
N PRO A 97 -2.13 10.02 -18.96
CA PRO A 97 -1.73 11.29 -19.58
C PRO A 97 -1.82 12.50 -18.64
N ASP A 98 -2.89 12.62 -17.87
CA ASP A 98 -3.11 13.67 -16.86
C ASP A 98 -2.05 13.64 -15.75
N VAL A 99 -1.70 12.43 -15.30
CA VAL A 99 -0.69 12.21 -14.25
C VAL A 99 0.72 12.46 -14.78
N ARG A 100 0.97 12.21 -16.07
CA ARG A 100 2.26 12.49 -16.71
C ARG A 100 2.49 13.99 -16.86
N GLU A 101 1.46 14.74 -17.23
CA GLU A 101 1.54 16.20 -17.31
C GLU A 101 1.92 16.81 -15.96
N GLU A 102 1.23 16.43 -14.88
CA GLU A 102 1.57 16.84 -13.50
C GLU A 102 2.99 16.42 -13.08
N PHE A 103 3.50 15.30 -13.59
CA PHE A 103 4.87 14.84 -13.30
C PHE A 103 5.95 15.66 -14.03
N GLU A 104 5.62 16.25 -15.17
CA GLU A 104 6.55 16.98 -16.04
C GLU A 104 6.56 18.50 -15.77
N GLU A 105 5.56 19.03 -15.06
CA GLU A 105 5.48 20.41 -14.55
C GLU A 105 6.51 20.71 -13.44
#